data_AF-A0A6N6NAA6-F1
#
_entry.id   AF-A0A6N6NAA6-F1
#
_cell.length_a   1.000
_cell.length_b   1.000
_cell.length_c   1.000
_cell.angle_alpha   90.00
_cell.angle_beta   90.00
_cell.angle_gamma   90.00
#
_symmetry.space_group_name_H-M   'P 1'
#
loop_
_entity.id
_entity.type
_entity.pdbx_description
1 polymer ?
#
loop_
_entity_poly.entity_id
_entity_poly.type
_entity_poly.pdbx_seq_one_letter_code
_entity_poly.pdbx_strand_id
1 'polypeptide(L)'
;MRAISIVGPKKSGKTTLGLQLIHQLRQQGLSVAVAKSSHHGFDGQDTDTEQYAQTGCAVLGMGPDESFVRWPEKRDLTSLLPLVDADLLLVEGCKKLQWLPRILVLDTIPDEGLDWLSPKLAIAVFGKASIPGVPTISSIRELADLIQKKAFMLPGLDCGSCGRPDCGELAREIVAGQADPEDCVALDSPVHVEINGRQLGMNTFMGRLVASTIRGLLREFKGFTNGEAVIKLDV
;
A
#
# COMPACT_ATOMS: atom_id res chain seq x y z
N MET A 1 0.02 -4.28 -7.88
CA MET A 1 0.76 -4.23 -6.60
C MET A 1 -0.15 -4.57 -5.41
N ARG A 2 0.30 -5.43 -4.50
CA ARG A 2 -0.31 -5.69 -3.18
C ARG A 2 0.53 -5.08 -2.07
N ALA A 3 0.03 -4.97 -0.84
CA ALA A 3 0.79 -4.40 0.26
C ALA A 3 0.59 -5.11 1.60
N ILE A 4 1.58 -5.00 2.49
CA ILE A 4 1.52 -5.52 3.86
C ILE A 4 2.31 -4.59 4.79
N SER A 5 1.74 -4.26 5.95
CA SER A 5 2.44 -3.45 6.96
C SER A 5 3.24 -4.32 7.94
N ILE A 6 4.41 -3.84 8.38
CA ILE A 6 5.20 -4.43 9.47
C ILE A 6 5.15 -3.47 10.65
N VAL A 7 4.50 -3.88 11.74
CA VAL A 7 4.17 -3.01 12.88
C VAL A 7 4.65 -3.66 14.18
N GLY A 8 5.14 -2.85 15.12
CA GLY A 8 5.65 -3.33 16.40
C GLY A 8 6.40 -2.24 17.17
N PRO A 9 6.70 -2.45 18.46
CA PRO A 9 7.40 -1.50 19.33
C PRO A 9 8.74 -1.02 18.77
N LYS A 10 9.30 0.06 19.31
CA LYS A 10 10.67 0.47 18.95
C LYS A 10 11.64 -0.67 19.30
N LYS A 11 12.65 -0.90 18.45
CA LYS A 11 13.66 -1.98 18.62
C LYS A 11 13.09 -3.43 18.66
N SER A 12 11.88 -3.66 18.14
CA SER A 12 11.30 -5.02 18.00
C SER A 12 11.90 -5.87 16.88
N GLY A 13 12.81 -5.33 16.05
CA GLY A 13 13.37 -6.07 14.91
C GLY A 13 12.60 -5.95 13.60
N LYS A 14 11.65 -5.01 13.47
CA LYS A 14 10.90 -4.75 12.21
C LYS A 14 11.79 -4.64 10.98
N THR A 15 12.85 -3.83 11.05
CA THR A 15 13.76 -3.64 9.92
C THR A 15 14.49 -4.94 9.57
N THR A 16 14.94 -5.70 10.57
CA THR A 16 15.55 -7.03 10.37
C THR A 16 14.58 -7.98 9.69
N LEU A 17 13.33 -8.04 10.16
CA LEU A 17 12.28 -8.85 9.55
C LEU A 17 12.00 -8.41 8.10
N GLY A 18 11.87 -7.10 7.87
CA GLY A 18 11.65 -6.54 6.53
C GLY A 18 12.75 -6.95 5.56
N LEU A 19 14.02 -6.82 5.94
CA LEU A 19 15.16 -7.24 5.12
C LEU A 19 15.14 -8.74 4.79
N GLN A 20 14.86 -9.59 5.78
CA GLN A 20 14.75 -11.04 5.59
C GLN A 20 13.59 -11.42 4.66
N LEU A 21 12.43 -10.76 4.81
CA LEU A 21 11.28 -10.95 3.93
C LEU A 21 11.57 -10.52 2.50
N ILE A 22 12.21 -9.36 2.29
CA ILE A 22 12.58 -8.91 0.94
C ILE A 22 13.46 -9.95 0.25
N HIS A 23 14.47 -10.47 0.95
CA HIS A 23 15.34 -11.49 0.40
C HIS A 23 14.55 -12.75 0.00
N GLN A 24 13.71 -13.26 0.89
CA GLN A 24 12.90 -14.45 0.65
C GLN A 24 11.89 -14.26 -0.49
N LEU A 25 11.17 -13.13 -0.53
CA LEU A 25 10.15 -12.84 -1.53
C LEU A 25 10.77 -12.61 -2.92
N ARG A 26 11.94 -11.97 -2.99
CA ARG A 26 12.69 -11.82 -4.26
C ARG A 26 13.21 -13.15 -4.79
N GLN A 27 13.64 -14.07 -3.91
CA GLN A 27 13.97 -15.45 -4.32
C GLN A 27 12.76 -16.20 -4.89
N GLN A 28 11.54 -15.80 -4.50
CA GLN A 28 10.28 -16.33 -5.02
C GLN A 28 9.80 -15.60 -6.28
N GLY A 29 10.62 -14.72 -6.86
CA GLY A 29 10.35 -14.06 -8.14
C GLY A 29 9.55 -12.76 -8.05
N LEU A 30 9.23 -12.26 -6.85
CA LEU A 30 8.49 -11.01 -6.69
C LEU A 30 9.42 -9.80 -6.71
N SER A 31 9.01 -8.76 -7.43
CA SER A 31 9.54 -7.41 -7.24
C SER A 31 8.96 -6.81 -5.96
N VAL A 32 9.82 -6.26 -5.10
CA VAL A 32 9.43 -5.76 -3.77
C VAL A 32 9.92 -4.34 -3.58
N ALA A 33 8.98 -3.45 -3.22
CA ALA A 33 9.26 -2.10 -2.78
C ALA A 33 9.05 -1.94 -1.27
N VAL A 34 9.62 -0.89 -0.69
CA VAL A 34 9.49 -0.59 0.75
C VAL A 34 9.07 0.86 0.95
N ALA A 35 8.01 1.06 1.73
CA ALA A 35 7.66 2.35 2.30
C ALA A 35 8.00 2.32 3.80
N LYS A 36 8.95 3.16 4.22
CA LYS A 36 9.34 3.25 5.63
C LYS A 36 8.93 4.60 6.19
N SER A 37 8.21 4.59 7.31
CA SER A 37 7.96 5.80 8.09
C SER A 37 9.00 5.94 9.19
N SER A 38 9.76 7.03 9.16
CA SER A 38 10.71 7.41 10.20
C SER A 38 10.20 8.63 10.97
N HIS A 39 10.53 8.72 12.26
CA HIS A 39 10.31 9.94 13.08
C HIS A 39 11.43 10.96 12.91
N HIS A 40 12.56 10.54 12.32
CA HIS A 40 13.69 11.39 11.96
C HIS A 40 13.74 11.51 10.43
N GLY A 41 14.39 12.56 9.92
CA GLY A 41 14.65 12.70 8.49
C GLY A 41 15.43 11.50 7.92
N PHE A 42 15.55 11.46 6.60
CA PHE A 42 16.43 10.52 5.91
C PHE A 42 17.77 11.24 5.65
N ASP A 43 18.76 10.94 6.47
CA ASP A 43 20.15 11.42 6.31
C ASP A 43 20.91 10.41 5.43
N GLY A 44 21.75 10.88 4.50
CA GLY A 44 22.60 9.98 3.70
C GLY A 44 22.92 10.43 2.27
N GLN A 45 22.73 11.70 1.93
CA GLN A 45 23.08 12.25 0.62
C GLN A 45 24.50 12.83 0.66
N ASP A 46 25.12 13.01 -0.51
CA ASP A 46 26.39 13.74 -0.60
C ASP A 46 26.24 15.22 -0.21
N THR A 47 27.36 15.89 0.02
CA THR A 47 27.38 17.28 0.49
C THR A 47 26.67 18.24 -0.46
N ASP A 48 26.80 18.06 -1.77
CA ASP A 48 26.27 18.99 -2.78
C ASP A 48 24.75 18.82 -2.94
N THR A 49 24.26 17.59 -2.92
CA THR A 49 22.83 17.28 -2.93
C THR A 49 22.12 17.83 -1.70
N GLU A 50 22.74 17.73 -0.53
CA GLU A 50 22.18 18.28 0.71
C GLU A 50 22.10 19.82 0.64
N GLN A 51 23.07 20.48 0.01
CA GLN A 51 23.01 21.93 -0.22
C GLN A 51 21.82 22.32 -1.11
N TYR A 52 21.56 21.59 -2.19
CA TYR A 52 20.35 21.82 -3.00
C TYR A 52 19.07 21.58 -2.19
N ALA A 53 19.04 20.54 -1.36
CA ALA A 53 17.88 20.23 -0.52
C ALA A 53 17.54 21.35 0.48
N GLN A 54 18.55 22.04 1.01
CA GLN A 54 18.39 23.17 1.93
C GLN A 54 17.72 24.39 1.29
N THR A 55 17.68 24.48 -0.04
CA THR A 55 16.96 25.56 -0.75
C THR A 55 15.44 25.42 -0.68
N GLY A 56 14.93 24.27 -0.22
CA GLY A 56 13.50 23.99 -0.17
C GLY A 56 12.89 23.58 -1.52
N CYS A 57 13.71 23.31 -2.53
CA CYS A 57 13.25 22.75 -3.80
C CYS A 57 13.17 21.21 -3.75
N ALA A 58 12.49 20.62 -4.73
CA ALA A 58 12.61 19.19 -4.98
C ALA A 58 13.97 18.91 -5.63
N VAL A 59 14.66 17.87 -5.17
CA VAL A 59 15.97 17.47 -5.69
C VAL A 59 15.85 16.10 -6.35
N LEU A 60 16.23 16.02 -7.61
CA LEU A 60 16.34 14.78 -8.37
C LEU A 60 17.81 14.46 -8.51
N GLY A 61 18.22 13.27 -8.07
CA GLY A 61 19.57 12.78 -8.30
C GLY A 61 19.57 11.56 -9.21
N MET A 62 20.56 11.51 -10.10
CA MET A 62 20.75 10.44 -11.08
C MET A 62 22.20 9.98 -10.97
N GLY A 63 22.39 8.75 -10.51
CA GLY A 63 23.67 8.06 -10.45
C GLY A 63 23.77 6.95 -11.50
N PRO A 64 24.95 6.31 -11.65
CA PRO A 64 25.14 5.20 -12.59
C PRO A 64 24.24 3.98 -12.33
N ASP A 65 23.95 3.70 -11.05
CA ASP A 65 23.23 2.49 -10.62
C ASP A 65 21.91 2.79 -9.89
N GLU A 66 21.62 4.06 -9.58
CA GLU A 66 20.44 4.45 -8.83
C GLU A 66 19.93 5.84 -9.18
N SER A 67 18.69 6.11 -8.82
CA SER A 67 18.10 7.44 -8.90
C SER A 67 17.25 7.67 -7.67
N PHE A 68 17.16 8.93 -7.24
CA PHE A 68 16.31 9.30 -6.12
C PHE A 68 15.60 10.62 -6.38
N VAL A 69 14.51 10.81 -5.64
CA VAL A 69 13.81 12.09 -5.57
C VAL A 69 13.63 12.45 -4.11
N ARG A 70 13.98 13.69 -3.76
CA ARG A 70 13.72 14.29 -2.45
C ARG A 70 12.71 15.40 -2.61
N TRP A 71 11.62 15.33 -1.85
CA TRP A 71 10.64 16.41 -1.76
C TRP A 71 10.91 17.26 -0.51
N PRO A 72 10.72 18.59 -0.58
CA PRO A 72 10.92 19.49 0.55
C PRO A 72 9.84 19.34 1.62
N GLU A 73 8.72 18.72 1.27
CA GLU A 73 7.55 18.54 2.14
C GLU A 73 7.21 17.07 2.33
N LYS A 74 6.51 16.78 3.43
CA LYS A 74 5.98 15.46 3.70
C LYS A 74 4.89 15.11 2.68
N ARG A 75 5.10 14.02 1.96
CA ARG A 75 4.07 13.38 1.13
C ARG A 75 3.43 12.21 1.85
N ASP A 76 2.16 11.97 1.57
CA ASP A 76 1.47 10.77 2.03
C ASP A 76 1.88 9.55 1.19
N LEU A 77 1.57 8.35 1.67
CA LEU A 77 1.91 7.14 0.94
C LEU A 77 1.20 7.13 -0.43
N THR A 78 -0.09 7.48 -0.46
CA THR A 78 -0.96 7.44 -1.64
C THR A 78 -0.43 8.25 -2.82
N SER A 79 0.15 9.43 -2.58
CA SER A 79 0.77 10.29 -3.60
C SER A 79 2.15 9.81 -4.07
N LEU A 80 2.85 8.99 -3.27
CA LEU A 80 4.15 8.42 -3.62
C LEU A 80 4.04 7.07 -4.34
N LEU A 81 2.97 6.31 -4.09
CA LEU A 81 2.74 5.02 -4.72
C LEU A 81 2.79 5.02 -6.27
N PRO A 82 2.41 6.09 -7.02
CA PRO A 82 2.55 6.10 -8.48
C PRO A 82 3.99 6.10 -8.98
N LEU A 83 4.97 6.38 -8.12
CA LEU A 83 6.40 6.45 -8.48
C LEU A 83 7.10 5.10 -8.38
N VAL A 84 6.38 4.04 -8.00
CA VAL A 84 6.95 2.74 -7.67
C VAL A 84 6.20 1.67 -8.45
N ASP A 85 6.96 0.86 -9.19
CA ASP A 85 6.46 -0.34 -9.85
C ASP A 85 7.02 -1.59 -9.14
N ALA A 86 6.12 -2.35 -8.51
CA ALA A 86 6.44 -3.58 -7.80
C ALA A 86 5.21 -4.47 -7.61
N ASP A 87 5.43 -5.78 -7.46
CA ASP A 87 4.37 -6.75 -7.16
C ASP A 87 3.86 -6.59 -5.72
N LEU A 88 4.77 -6.28 -4.80
CA LEU A 88 4.50 -6.15 -3.37
C LEU A 88 5.17 -4.91 -2.76
N LEU A 89 4.41 -4.18 -1.95
CA LEU A 89 4.92 -3.12 -1.08
C LEU A 89 4.96 -3.56 0.38
N LEU A 90 6.14 -3.55 0.99
CA LEU A 90 6.29 -3.67 2.44
C LEU A 90 6.22 -2.28 3.08
N VAL A 91 5.32 -2.10 4.04
CA VAL A 91 5.18 -0.82 4.76
C VAL A 91 5.72 -0.97 6.17
N GLU A 92 6.94 -0.49 6.43
CA GLU A 92 7.50 -0.47 7.78
C GLU A 92 7.00 0.77 8.55
N GLY A 93 6.19 0.54 9.58
CA GLY A 93 5.62 1.61 10.39
C GLY A 93 4.21 2.02 9.94
N CYS A 94 3.98 3.32 9.75
CA CYS A 94 2.69 3.86 9.30
C CYS A 94 1.47 3.36 10.11
N LYS A 95 1.58 3.33 11.45
CA LYS A 95 0.59 2.71 12.37
C LYS A 95 -0.88 3.13 12.12
N LYS A 96 -1.08 4.35 11.61
CA LYS A 96 -2.40 4.93 11.30
C LYS A 96 -3.04 4.39 10.02
N LEU A 97 -2.31 3.70 9.15
CA LEU A 97 -2.88 3.10 7.95
C LEU A 97 -3.75 1.91 8.33
N GLN A 98 -5.06 2.03 8.18
CA GLN A 98 -6.01 0.97 8.56
C GLN A 98 -6.47 0.11 7.37
N TRP A 99 -6.13 0.49 6.14
CA TRP A 99 -6.61 -0.14 4.91
C TRP A 99 -5.64 -1.18 4.32
N LEU A 100 -4.68 -1.64 5.13
CA LEU A 100 -3.69 -2.67 4.79
C LEU A 100 -3.70 -3.79 5.84
N PRO A 101 -3.49 -5.06 5.43
CA PRO A 101 -3.15 -6.11 6.38
C PRO A 101 -1.80 -5.81 7.03
N ARG A 102 -1.50 -6.45 8.17
CA ARG A 102 -0.23 -6.25 8.87
C ARG A 102 0.34 -7.50 9.52
N ILE A 103 1.64 -7.45 9.78
CA ILE A 103 2.40 -8.39 10.59
C ILE A 103 2.80 -7.66 11.87
N LEU A 104 2.55 -8.27 13.01
CA LEU A 104 2.94 -7.73 14.31
C LEU A 104 4.27 -8.34 14.74
N VAL A 105 5.28 -7.51 15.03
CA VAL A 105 6.59 -7.97 15.52
C VAL A 105 6.65 -7.79 17.03
N LEU A 106 6.47 -8.88 17.77
CA LEU A 106 6.25 -8.88 19.22
C LEU A 106 6.84 -10.11 19.92
N ASP A 107 7.72 -9.87 20.90
CA ASP A 107 8.18 -10.91 21.82
C ASP A 107 7.33 -10.98 23.11
N THR A 108 6.76 -9.86 23.52
CA THR A 108 5.85 -9.74 24.65
C THR A 108 4.69 -8.81 24.30
N ILE A 109 3.61 -8.89 25.08
CA ILE A 109 2.53 -7.91 25.00
C ILE A 109 3.04 -6.58 25.58
N PRO A 110 2.96 -5.45 24.86
CA PRO A 110 3.37 -4.15 25.39
C PRO A 110 2.52 -3.72 26.58
N ASP A 111 3.14 -3.04 27.56
CA ASP A 111 2.44 -2.53 28.75
C ASP A 111 1.32 -1.54 28.41
N GLU A 112 1.50 -0.75 27.35
CA GLU A 112 0.53 0.19 26.80
C GLU A 112 -0.63 -0.47 26.03
N GLY A 113 -0.68 -1.81 26.01
CA GLY A 113 -1.72 -2.60 25.35
C GLY A 113 -1.49 -2.84 23.85
N LEU A 114 -2.48 -3.46 23.21
CA LEU A 114 -2.41 -3.89 21.80
C LEU A 114 -3.17 -2.97 20.84
N ASP A 115 -4.07 -2.11 21.31
CA ASP A 115 -5.03 -1.40 20.43
C ASP A 115 -4.32 -0.55 19.35
N TRP A 116 -3.22 0.11 19.72
CA TRP A 116 -2.43 0.92 18.80
C TRP A 116 -1.73 0.09 17.70
N LEU A 117 -1.59 -1.23 17.89
CA LEU A 117 -1.09 -2.16 16.87
C LEU A 117 -2.18 -2.57 15.88
N SER A 118 -3.45 -2.30 16.20
CA SER A 118 -4.63 -2.72 15.43
C SER A 118 -4.62 -4.23 15.12
N PRO A 119 -4.66 -5.10 16.15
CA PRO A 119 -4.49 -6.54 16.01
C PRO A 119 -5.54 -7.20 15.10
N LYS A 120 -6.71 -6.58 14.92
CA LYS A 120 -7.73 -7.05 13.96
C LYS A 120 -7.29 -6.98 12.48
N LEU A 121 -6.23 -6.24 12.17
CA LEU A 121 -5.62 -6.22 10.84
C LEU A 121 -4.45 -7.20 10.72
N ALA A 122 -4.08 -7.87 11.82
CA ALA A 122 -2.91 -8.73 11.84
C ALA A 122 -3.21 -10.07 11.18
N ILE A 123 -2.42 -10.43 10.18
CA ILE A 123 -2.44 -11.77 9.57
C ILE A 123 -1.50 -12.73 10.29
N ALA A 124 -0.50 -12.20 11.02
CA ALA A 124 0.45 -12.99 11.80
C ALA A 124 1.13 -12.15 12.89
N VAL A 125 1.60 -12.83 13.94
CA VAL A 125 2.60 -12.34 14.89
C VAL A 125 3.94 -13.00 14.58
N PHE A 126 4.99 -12.20 14.40
CA PHE A 126 6.37 -12.67 14.31
C PHE A 126 7.12 -12.36 15.61
N GLY A 127 7.48 -13.39 16.35
CA GLY A 127 8.11 -13.28 17.67
C GLY A 127 7.50 -14.28 18.65
N LYS A 128 7.68 -14.02 19.95
CA LYS A 128 7.26 -14.93 21.03
C LYS A 128 5.87 -14.63 21.61
N ALA A 129 5.29 -13.45 21.33
CA ALA A 129 3.97 -13.12 21.83
C ALA A 129 2.88 -13.94 21.13
N SER A 130 1.80 -14.22 21.85
CA SER A 130 0.60 -14.83 21.31
C SER A 130 -0.58 -13.88 21.45
N ILE A 131 -1.32 -13.69 20.36
CA ILE A 131 -2.54 -12.88 20.33
C ILE A 131 -3.69 -13.80 19.90
N PRO A 132 -4.80 -13.87 20.66
CA PRO A 132 -5.94 -14.72 20.31
C PRO A 132 -6.43 -14.47 18.88
N GLY A 133 -6.58 -15.54 18.11
CA GLY A 133 -7.08 -15.48 16.73
C GLY A 133 -6.04 -15.06 15.67
N VAL A 134 -4.80 -14.74 16.06
CA VAL A 134 -3.72 -14.39 15.12
C VAL A 134 -2.61 -15.45 15.21
N PRO A 135 -2.21 -16.09 14.09
CA PRO A 135 -1.18 -17.12 14.12
C PRO A 135 0.20 -16.53 14.47
N THR A 136 0.94 -17.20 15.34
CA THR A 136 2.34 -16.89 15.62
C THR A 136 3.25 -17.68 14.66
N ILE A 137 4.10 -16.98 13.92
CA ILE A 137 4.99 -17.57 12.91
C ILE A 137 6.44 -17.19 13.24
N SER A 138 7.34 -18.16 13.22
CA SER A 138 8.79 -17.96 13.45
C SER A 138 9.63 -18.17 12.19
N SER A 139 9.08 -18.83 11.17
CA SER A 139 9.76 -19.09 9.89
C SER A 139 9.55 -17.95 8.90
N ILE A 140 10.65 -17.41 8.36
CA ILE A 140 10.61 -16.39 7.31
C ILE A 140 9.93 -16.91 6.04
N ARG A 141 10.15 -18.19 5.70
CA ARG A 141 9.55 -18.81 4.53
C ARG A 141 8.03 -18.94 4.67
N GLU A 142 7.56 -19.44 5.81
CA GLU A 142 6.11 -19.56 6.06
C GLU A 142 5.43 -18.19 6.09
N LEU A 143 6.09 -17.19 6.68
CA LEU A 143 5.58 -15.83 6.69
C LEU A 143 5.51 -15.23 5.28
N ALA A 144 6.54 -15.43 4.45
CA ALA A 144 6.54 -15.00 3.05
C ALA A 144 5.40 -15.67 2.26
N ASP A 145 5.19 -16.98 2.44
CA ASP A 145 4.10 -17.70 1.78
C ASP A 145 2.71 -17.20 2.24
N LEU A 146 2.57 -16.83 3.52
CA LEU A 146 1.35 -16.22 4.04
C LEU A 146 1.12 -14.81 3.45
N ILE A 147 2.16 -13.98 3.39
CA ILE A 147 2.10 -12.64 2.78
C ILE A 147 1.61 -12.76 1.34
N GLN A 148 2.17 -13.68 0.55
CA GLN A 148 1.74 -13.87 -0.83
C GLN A 148 0.27 -14.25 -0.98
N LYS A 149 -0.34 -14.88 0.03
CA LYS A 149 -1.76 -15.27 0.02
C LYS A 149 -2.69 -14.20 0.58
N LYS A 150 -2.21 -13.39 1.53
CA LYS A 150 -3.06 -12.51 2.35
C LYS A 150 -2.76 -11.02 2.20
N ALA A 151 -1.70 -10.63 1.50
CA ALA A 151 -1.42 -9.23 1.21
C ALA A 151 -2.45 -8.67 0.23
N PHE A 152 -2.99 -7.50 0.54
CA PHE A 152 -3.90 -6.75 -0.31
C PHE A 152 -3.69 -5.26 -0.06
N MET A 153 -4.22 -4.43 -0.96
CA MET A 153 -4.16 -2.98 -0.82
C MET A 153 -5.49 -2.37 -1.21
N LEU A 154 -6.24 -1.83 -0.25
CA LEU A 154 -7.44 -1.06 -0.54
C LEU A 154 -7.08 0.39 -0.93
N PRO A 155 -7.98 1.12 -1.63
CA PRO A 155 -7.71 2.49 -2.07
C PRO A 155 -7.48 3.53 -0.96
N GLY A 156 -7.92 3.26 0.27
CA GLY A 156 -7.79 4.19 1.39
C GLY A 156 -8.60 5.49 1.23
N LEU A 157 -9.71 5.45 0.48
CA LEU A 157 -10.55 6.61 0.18
C LEU A 157 -11.59 6.93 1.27
N ASP A 158 -11.88 5.97 2.16
CA ASP A 158 -12.90 6.06 3.20
C ASP A 158 -14.26 6.58 2.69
N CYS A 159 -14.62 6.17 1.46
CA CYS A 159 -15.74 6.76 0.72
C CYS A 159 -17.14 6.25 1.10
N GLY A 160 -17.24 5.25 1.97
CA GLY A 160 -18.52 4.64 2.39
C GLY A 160 -19.28 3.86 1.32
N SER A 161 -18.80 3.80 0.09
CA SER A 161 -19.59 3.31 -1.05
C SER A 161 -19.88 1.81 -1.00
N CYS A 162 -19.05 1.01 -0.34
CA CYS A 162 -19.28 -0.42 -0.11
C CYS A 162 -20.14 -0.73 1.13
N GLY A 163 -20.81 0.28 1.70
CA GLY A 163 -21.68 0.15 2.87
C GLY A 163 -20.97 0.15 4.23
N ARG A 164 -19.64 0.20 4.25
CA ARG A 164 -18.81 0.23 5.46
C ARG A 164 -18.38 1.67 5.79
N PRO A 165 -18.17 2.02 7.08
CA PRO A 165 -17.89 3.41 7.47
C PRO A 165 -16.55 3.94 6.94
N ASP A 166 -15.55 3.07 6.83
CA ASP A 166 -14.21 3.40 6.35
C ASP A 166 -13.56 2.18 5.68
N CYS A 167 -12.44 2.38 4.98
CA CYS A 167 -11.68 1.28 4.37
C CYS A 167 -11.03 0.37 5.42
N GLY A 168 -10.87 0.84 6.67
CA GLY A 168 -10.31 0.04 7.76
C GLY A 168 -11.25 -1.09 8.18
N GLU A 169 -12.55 -0.85 8.17
CA GLU A 169 -13.54 -1.89 8.49
C GLU A 169 -13.54 -3.01 7.46
N LEU A 170 -13.54 -2.66 6.16
CA LEU A 170 -13.40 -3.65 5.10
C LEU A 170 -12.08 -4.44 5.23
N ALA A 171 -10.97 -3.76 5.52
CA ALA A 171 -9.69 -4.44 5.69
C ALA A 171 -9.69 -5.45 6.85
N ARG A 172 -10.39 -5.17 7.96
CA ARG A 172 -10.53 -6.11 9.09
C ARG A 172 -11.37 -7.31 8.71
N GLU A 173 -12.47 -7.12 8.00
CA GLU A 173 -13.31 -8.21 7.51
C GLU A 173 -12.54 -9.12 6.54
N ILE A 174 -11.74 -8.54 5.63
CA ILE A 174 -10.87 -9.31 4.72
C ILE A 174 -9.85 -10.15 5.50
N VAL A 175 -9.19 -9.55 6.51
CA VAL A 175 -8.25 -10.28 7.37
C VAL A 175 -8.95 -11.42 8.12
N ALA A 176 -10.19 -11.19 8.59
CA ALA A 176 -11.01 -12.18 9.26
C ALA A 176 -11.59 -13.25 8.30
N GLY A 177 -11.42 -13.11 6.99
CA GLY A 177 -11.99 -14.02 5.98
C GLY A 177 -13.51 -13.87 5.81
N GLN A 178 -14.05 -12.69 6.11
CA GLN A 178 -15.49 -12.37 6.04
C GLN A 178 -15.84 -11.53 4.80
N ALA A 179 -14.83 -11.05 4.09
CA ALA A 179 -14.93 -10.24 2.88
C ALA A 179 -13.70 -10.49 1.99
N ASP A 180 -13.79 -10.07 0.74
CA ASP A 180 -12.70 -10.09 -0.23
C ASP A 180 -12.33 -8.67 -0.68
N PRO A 181 -11.10 -8.40 -1.14
CA PRO A 181 -10.71 -7.08 -1.67
C PRO A 181 -11.66 -6.54 -2.74
N GLU A 182 -12.25 -7.43 -3.54
CA GLU A 182 -13.23 -7.17 -4.60
C GLU A 182 -14.55 -6.60 -4.06
N ASP A 183 -14.88 -6.76 -2.77
CA ASP A 183 -16.04 -6.12 -2.14
C ASP A 183 -15.90 -4.59 -2.06
N CYS A 184 -14.71 -4.05 -2.34
CA CYS A 184 -14.50 -2.63 -2.52
C CYS A 184 -15.06 -2.17 -3.87
N VAL A 185 -16.28 -1.63 -3.87
CA VAL A 185 -16.91 -1.03 -5.07
C VAL A 185 -16.12 0.12 -5.70
N ALA A 186 -15.10 0.66 -5.01
CA ALA A 186 -14.22 1.66 -5.58
C ALA A 186 -13.13 1.07 -6.49
N LEU A 187 -12.90 -0.25 -6.40
CA LEU A 187 -12.06 -1.03 -7.30
C LEU A 187 -12.88 -1.61 -8.47
N ASP A 188 -14.17 -1.86 -8.27
CA ASP A 188 -15.11 -2.30 -9.29
C ASP A 188 -15.96 -1.13 -9.84
N SER A 189 -15.31 -0.26 -10.62
CA SER A 189 -15.93 0.93 -11.23
C SER A 189 -16.40 0.63 -12.66
N PRO A 190 -17.53 1.21 -13.13
CA PRO A 190 -17.97 1.09 -14.52
C PRO A 190 -17.01 1.70 -15.55
N VAL A 191 -15.93 2.35 -15.08
CA VAL A 191 -14.80 2.80 -15.87
C VAL A 191 -13.51 2.39 -15.18
N HIS A 192 -12.65 1.71 -15.93
CA HIS A 192 -11.30 1.40 -15.50
C HIS A 192 -10.37 2.52 -15.98
N VAL A 193 -9.70 3.19 -15.03
CA VAL A 193 -8.72 4.22 -15.34
C VAL A 193 -7.38 3.78 -14.80
N GLU A 194 -6.39 3.71 -15.66
CA GLU A 194 -5.04 3.28 -15.34
C GLU A 194 -4.05 4.39 -15.70
N ILE A 195 -3.09 4.65 -14.80
CA ILE A 195 -1.95 5.53 -15.06
C ILE A 195 -0.69 4.73 -14.73
N ASN A 196 0.20 4.55 -15.72
CA ASN A 196 1.45 3.80 -15.59
C ASN A 196 1.27 2.40 -14.97
N GLY A 197 0.37 1.55 -15.47
CA GLY A 197 0.16 0.21 -14.89
C GLY A 197 -0.77 0.18 -13.68
N ARG A 198 -1.15 1.34 -13.12
CA ARG A 198 -1.85 1.42 -11.84
C ARG A 198 -3.29 1.90 -11.98
N GLN A 199 -4.22 1.03 -11.57
CA GLN A 199 -5.64 1.37 -11.48
C GLN A 199 -5.89 2.47 -10.43
N LEU A 200 -6.64 3.51 -10.83
CA LEU A 200 -7.15 4.54 -9.94
C LEU A 200 -8.48 4.09 -9.33
N GLY A 201 -8.51 3.98 -8.00
CA GLY A 201 -9.76 3.77 -7.27
C GLY A 201 -10.60 5.04 -7.27
N MET A 202 -11.91 4.88 -7.43
CA MET A 202 -12.85 6.01 -7.42
C MET A 202 -14.15 5.63 -6.73
N ASN A 203 -14.77 6.58 -6.03
CA ASN A 203 -16.08 6.31 -5.41
C ASN A 203 -17.17 6.09 -6.48
N THR A 204 -18.32 5.53 -6.08
CA THR A 204 -19.40 5.18 -7.01
C THR A 204 -20.00 6.39 -7.75
N PHE A 205 -20.01 7.56 -7.13
CA PHE A 205 -20.46 8.78 -7.81
C PHE A 205 -19.50 9.17 -8.93
N MET A 206 -18.20 9.21 -8.65
CA MET A 206 -17.17 9.59 -9.61
C MET A 206 -17.08 8.59 -10.76
N GLY A 207 -17.14 7.29 -10.48
CA GLY A 207 -17.16 6.26 -11.52
C GLY A 207 -18.35 6.42 -12.47
N ARG A 208 -19.56 6.68 -11.93
CA ARG A 208 -20.74 6.96 -12.76
C ARG A 208 -20.62 8.25 -13.55
N LEU A 209 -20.09 9.31 -12.94
CA LEU A 209 -19.90 10.60 -13.60
C LEU A 209 -18.95 10.47 -14.79
N VAL A 210 -17.74 9.94 -14.56
CA VAL A 210 -16.72 9.76 -15.59
C VAL A 210 -17.24 8.84 -16.70
N ALA A 211 -17.83 7.70 -16.36
CA ALA A 211 -18.38 6.78 -17.35
C ALA A 211 -19.50 7.42 -18.19
N SER A 212 -20.39 8.21 -17.57
CA SER A 212 -21.48 8.88 -18.28
C SER A 212 -20.96 9.98 -19.20
N THR A 213 -19.98 10.76 -18.75
CA THR A 213 -19.33 11.81 -19.55
C THR A 213 -18.63 11.20 -20.77
N ILE A 214 -17.80 10.18 -20.56
CA ILE A 214 -17.08 9.50 -21.66
C ILE A 214 -18.06 8.89 -22.66
N ARG A 215 -19.07 8.15 -22.20
CA ARG A 215 -20.10 7.59 -23.09
C ARG A 215 -20.86 8.66 -23.85
N GLY A 216 -21.16 9.79 -23.20
CA GLY A 216 -21.80 10.94 -23.85
C GLY A 216 -20.97 11.49 -25.00
N LEU A 217 -19.66 11.70 -24.77
CA LEU A 217 -18.75 12.17 -25.81
C LEU A 217 -18.62 11.18 -26.98
N LEU A 218 -18.46 9.89 -26.68
CA LEU A 218 -18.30 8.85 -27.72
C LEU A 218 -19.52 8.73 -28.64
N ARG A 219 -20.74 9.02 -28.15
CA ARG A 219 -21.97 8.95 -28.95
C ARG A 219 -22.05 9.99 -30.07
N GLU A 220 -21.30 11.08 -29.95
CA GLU A 220 -21.28 12.14 -30.97
C GLU A 220 -20.34 11.81 -32.14
N PHE A 221 -19.52 10.76 -32.04
CA PHE A 221 -18.61 10.37 -33.10
C PHE A 221 -19.31 9.58 -34.21
N LYS A 222 -19.03 9.94 -35.46
CA LYS A 222 -19.47 9.17 -36.64
C LYS A 222 -18.91 7.75 -36.56
N GLY A 223 -19.78 6.75 -36.72
CA GLY A 223 -19.40 5.34 -36.66
C GLY A 223 -19.40 4.73 -35.26
N PHE A 224 -19.94 5.43 -34.25
CA PHE A 224 -20.17 4.85 -32.93
C PHE A 224 -20.99 3.55 -33.00
N THR A 225 -20.57 2.56 -32.22
CA THR A 225 -21.29 1.31 -31.97
C THR A 225 -21.20 0.93 -30.49
N ASN A 226 -22.13 0.12 -30.01
CA ASN A 226 -22.06 -0.40 -28.65
C ASN A 226 -20.93 -1.44 -28.53
N GLY A 227 -20.18 -1.39 -27.43
CA GLY A 227 -19.08 -2.29 -27.14
C GLY A 227 -18.19 -1.76 -26.01
N GLU A 228 -17.09 -2.45 -25.76
CA GLU A 228 -16.03 -1.97 -24.88
C GLU A 228 -15.19 -0.92 -25.61
N ALA A 229 -14.91 0.20 -24.93
CA ALA A 229 -14.12 1.29 -25.48
C ALA A 229 -12.73 1.32 -24.81
N VAL A 230 -11.67 1.29 -25.62
CA VAL A 230 -10.30 1.54 -25.16
C VAL A 230 -9.94 2.98 -25.51
N ILE A 231 -9.71 3.81 -24.49
CA ILE A 231 -9.36 5.23 -24.65
C ILE A 231 -7.93 5.42 -24.18
N LYS A 232 -7.08 6.00 -25.03
CA LYS A 232 -5.69 6.33 -24.72
C LYS A 232 -5.52 7.84 -24.80
N LEU A 233 -5.02 8.43 -23.73
CA LEU A 233 -4.71 9.84 -23.63
C LEU A 233 -3.49 10.02 -22.73
N ASP A 234 -2.71 11.07 -22.99
CA ASP A 234 -1.64 11.50 -22.10
C ASP A 234 -2.26 12.37 -20.98
N VAL A 235 -1.95 12.07 -19.71
CA VAL A 235 -2.49 12.74 -18.51
C VAL A 235 -1.42 13.17 -17.54
#